data_AF-A0A7K3ACT3-F1
#
_entry.id   AF-A0A7K3ACT3-F1
#
_cell.length_a   1.000
_cell.length_b   1.000
_cell.length_c   1.000
_cell.angle_alpha   90.00
_cell.angle_beta   90.00
_cell.angle_gamma   90.00
#
_symmetry.space_group_name_H-M   'P 1'
#
loop_
_entity.id
_entity.type
_entity.pdbx_description
1 polymer ?
#
loop_
_entity_poly.entity_id
_entity_poly.type
_entity_poly.pdbx_seq_one_letter_code
_entity_poly.pdbx_strand_id
1 'polypeptide(L)' 'MNSHDQNVETAAAAAEFLAGQRVTEKQCGGCGAVVAGVNGRYACGACGWINHWSDGDTSLPAAKDDVQ' A
#
# COMPACT_ATOMS: atom_id res chain seq x y z
N MET A 1 13.67 18.08 -23.06
CA MET A 1 14.11 16.78 -22.52
C MET A 1 14.19 15.75 -23.65
N ASN A 2 15.19 14.88 -23.63
CA ASN A 2 15.20 13.68 -24.46
C ASN A 2 14.45 12.53 -23.75
N SER A 3 13.97 11.54 -24.50
CA SER A 3 13.26 10.36 -23.96
C SER A 3 14.09 9.60 -22.91
N HIS A 4 15.42 9.61 -23.01
CA HIS A 4 16.29 9.00 -22.00
C HIS A 4 16.13 9.68 -20.63
N ASP A 5 16.15 11.02 -20.59
CA ASP A 5 16.02 11.78 -19.34
C ASP A 5 14.67 11.54 -18.68
N GLN A 6 13.59 11.47 -19.47
CA GLN A 6 12.25 11.15 -18.98
C GLN A 6 12.16 9.73 -18.39
N ASN A 7 12.86 8.76 -18.97
CA ASN A 7 12.88 7.40 -18.46
C ASN A 7 13.61 7.32 -17.11
N VAL A 8 14.69 8.11 -16.93
CA VAL A 8 15.41 8.20 -15.66
C VAL A 8 14.54 8.82 -14.56
N GLU A 9 13.84 9.92 -14.86
CA GLU A 9 12.90 10.56 -13.93
C GLU A 9 11.77 9.60 -13.53
N THR A 10 11.20 8.89 -14.49
CA THR A 10 10.14 7.89 -14.25
C THR A 10 10.64 6.75 -13.36
N ALA A 11 11.84 6.24 -13.62
CA ALA A 11 12.43 5.17 -12.82
C ALA A 11 12.71 5.62 -11.38
N ALA A 12 13.19 6.86 -11.19
CA ALA A 12 13.40 7.44 -9.86
C ALA A 12 12.08 7.57 -9.08
N ALA A 13 11.03 8.13 -9.70
CA ALA A 13 9.71 8.25 -9.09
C ALA A 13 9.11 6.88 -8.72
N ALA A 14 9.29 5.87 -9.57
CA ALA A 14 8.84 4.50 -9.28
C ALA A 14 9.61 3.89 -8.10
N ALA A 15 10.93 4.09 -8.03
CA ALA A 15 11.75 3.61 -6.92
C ALA A 15 11.32 4.24 -5.59
N GLU A 16 11.04 5.55 -5.58
CA GLU A 16 10.53 6.25 -4.39
C GLU A 16 9.15 5.73 -3.96
N PHE A 17 8.24 5.53 -4.92
CA PHE A 17 6.92 4.95 -4.63
C PHE A 17 7.03 3.55 -4.00
N LEU A 18 7.88 2.69 -4.57
CA LEU A 18 8.09 1.32 -4.11
C LEU A 18 8.80 1.26 -2.75
N ALA A 19 9.71 2.19 -2.45
CA ALA A 19 10.37 2.28 -1.15
C ALA A 19 9.38 2.46 0.02
N GLY A 20 8.22 3.08 -0.26
CA GLY A 20 7.12 3.23 0.68
C GLY A 20 6.18 2.02 0.80
N GLN A 21 6.35 0.96 0.00
CA GLN A 21 5.47 -0.23 0.01
C GLN A 21 6.10 -1.38 0.79
N ARG A 22 5.67 -1.59 2.04
CA ARG A 22 6.09 -2.77 2.82
C ARG A 22 5.06 -3.87 2.73
N VAL A 23 5.50 -5.08 2.37
CA VAL A 23 4.68 -6.29 2.48
C VAL A 23 4.86 -6.87 3.88
N THR A 24 3.75 -7.12 4.56
CA THR A 24 3.71 -7.70 5.92
C THR A 24 2.67 -8.81 5.99
N GLU A 25 2.77 -9.69 6.98
CA GLU A 25 1.83 -10.79 7.19
C GLU A 25 1.10 -10.65 8.53
N LYS A 26 -0.17 -11.09 8.58
CA LYS A 26 -1.00 -11.11 9.80
C LYS A 26 -1.98 -12.28 9.75
N GLN A 27 -2.43 -12.75 10.93
CA GLN A 27 -3.59 -13.62 11.00
C GLN A 27 -4.88 -12.84 10.67
N CYS A 28 -5.72 -13.45 9.83
CA CYS A 28 -7.05 -12.97 9.49
C CYS A 28 -7.95 -12.94 10.74
N GLY A 29 -8.60 -11.80 10.99
CA GLY A 29 -9.52 -11.64 12.13
C GLY A 29 -10.82 -12.45 12.02
N GLY A 30 -11.15 -12.97 10.84
CA GLY A 30 -12.32 -13.82 10.61
C GLY A 30 -12.04 -15.32 10.74
N CYS A 31 -11.16 -15.85 9.89
CA CYS A 31 -10.91 -17.30 9.78
C CYS A 31 -9.53 -17.76 10.29
N GLY A 32 -8.67 -16.85 10.78
CA GLY A 32 -7.34 -17.18 11.31
C GLY A 32 -6.27 -17.49 10.26
N ALA A 33 -6.59 -17.55 8.96
CA ALA A 33 -5.60 -17.74 7.90
C ALA A 33 -4.54 -16.63 7.90
N VAL A 34 -3.29 -16.96 7.59
CA VAL A 34 -2.23 -15.95 7.39
C VAL A 34 -2.47 -15.24 6.06
N VAL A 35 -2.51 -13.91 6.10
CA VAL A 35 -2.71 -13.04 4.95
C VAL A 35 -1.54 -12.06 4.82
N ALA A 36 -1.01 -11.95 3.61
CA ALA A 36 -0.08 -10.88 3.26
C ALA A 36 -0.85 -9.61 2.91
N GLY A 37 -0.29 -8.46 3.27
CA GLY A 37 -0.85 -7.14 3.04
C GLY A 37 0.23 -6.12 2.74
N VAL A 38 -0.16 -4.96 2.23
CA VAL A 38 0.76 -3.84 1.97
C VAL A 38 0.47 -2.74 2.97
N ASN A 39 1.51 -2.25 3.65
CA ASN A 39 1.43 -1.13 4.60
C ASN A 39 0.34 -1.32 5.68
N GLY A 40 0.24 -2.53 6.22
CA GLY A 40 -0.75 -2.86 7.25
C GLY A 40 -2.19 -3.00 6.73
N ARG A 41 -2.41 -3.05 5.41
CA ARG A 41 -3.74 -3.25 4.80
C ARG A 41 -3.89 -4.69 4.34
N TYR A 42 -4.88 -5.38 4.88
CA TYR A 42 -5.09 -6.81 4.70
C TYR A 42 -6.50 -7.10 4.18
N ALA A 43 -6.58 -7.98 3.18
CA ALA A 43 -7.85 -8.50 2.67
C ALA A 43 -7.74 -10.03 2.53
N CYS A 44 -8.60 -10.75 3.23
CA CYS A 44 -8.59 -12.21 3.24
C CYS A 44 -9.41 -12.76 2.07
N GLY A 45 -8.74 -13.31 1.07
CA GLY A 45 -9.40 -13.98 -0.07
C GLY A 45 -10.21 -15.22 0.31
N ALA A 46 -10.00 -15.80 1.50
CA ALA A 46 -10.68 -17.02 1.94
C ALA A 46 -12.05 -16.77 2.61
N CYS A 47 -12.21 -15.67 3.35
CA CYS A 47 -13.44 -15.39 4.10
C CYS A 47 -13.99 -13.95 3.93
N GLY A 48 -13.31 -13.10 3.14
CA GLY A 48 -13.76 -11.74 2.85
C GLY A 48 -13.50 -10.72 3.96
N TRP A 49 -12.84 -11.11 5.06
CA TRP A 49 -12.46 -10.16 6.11
C TRP A 49 -11.45 -9.13 5.60
N ILE A 50 -11.68 -7.86 5.96
CA ILE A 50 -10.80 -6.73 5.69
C ILE A 50 -10.59 -6.01 7.02
N ASN A 51 -9.35 -5.60 7.34
CA ASN A 51 -9.11 -4.84 8.56
C ASN A 51 -9.68 -3.42 8.50
N HIS A 52 -9.85 -2.77 9.65
CA HIS A 52 -10.34 -1.40 9.68
C HIS A 52 -9.33 -0.46 9.00
N TRP A 53 -9.78 0.58 8.31
CA TRP A 53 -8.91 1.46 7.51
C TRP A 53 -7.84 2.17 8.35
N SER A 54 -8.12 2.40 9.64
CA SER A 54 -7.22 3.04 10.60
C SER A 54 -6.10 2.14 11.10
N ASP A 55 -6.17 0.85 10.84
CA ASP A 55 -5.16 -0.12 11.31
C ASP A 55 -3.94 -0.18 10.37
N GLY A 56 -3.94 0.59 9.28
CA GLY A 56 -2.81 0.67 8.35
C GLY A 56 -1.60 1.41 8.94
N ASP A 57 -0.41 1.08 8.46
CA ASP A 57 0.86 1.62 8.96
C ASP A 57 1.18 3.02 8.41
N THR A 58 0.44 3.46 7.39
CA THR A 58 0.68 4.73 6.69
C THR A 58 -0.18 5.84 7.28
N SER A 59 0.38 7.05 7.31
CA SER A 59 -0.40 8.24 7.64
C SER A 59 -1.56 8.36 6.65
N LEU A 60 -2.74 8.66 7.17
CA LEU A 60 -3.92 8.81 6.36
C LEU A 60 -3.89 10.16 5.64
N PRO A 61 -4.42 10.23 4.42
CA PRO A 61 -4.61 11.50 3.73
C PRO A 61 -5.45 12.45 4.58
N ALA A 62 -5.09 13.73 4.61
CA ALA A 62 -5.90 14.78 5.20
C ALA A 62 -6.91 15.30 4.16
N ALA A 63 -7.95 16.00 4.61
CA ALA A 63 -8.94 16.61 3.71
C ALA A 63 -8.34 17.56 2.66
N LYS A 64 -7.19 18.18 2.94
CA LYS A 64 -6.47 19.03 1.98
C LYS A 64 -5.87 18.23 0.81
N ASP A 65 -5.70 16.93 0.98
CA ASP A 65 -5.11 16.02 0.00
C ASP A 65 -6.15 15.50 -1.00
N ASP A 66 -7.45 15.80 -0.78
CA ASP A 66 -8.56 15.51 -1.70
C ASP A 66 -8.58 16.48 -2.92
N VAL A 67 -7.41 16.99 -3.32
CA VAL A 67 -7.26 17.81 -4.52
C VAL A 67 -7.35 16.93 -5.76
N GLN A 68 -8.37 17.21 -6.59
CA GLN A 68 -8.66 16.50 -7.83
C GLN A 68 -7.90 17.07 -9.03
#